data_AF-A0A1A6Y734-F1
#
_entry.id   AF-A0A1A6Y734-F1
#
_cell.length_a   1.000
_cell.length_b   1.000
_cell.length_c   1.000
_cell.angle_alpha   90.00
_cell.angle_beta   90.00
_cell.angle_gamma   90.00
#
_symmetry.space_group_name_H-M   'P 1'
#
loop_
_entity.id
_entity.type
_entity.pdbx_description
1 polymer ?
#
loop_
_entity_poly.entity_id
_entity_poly.type
_entity_poly.pdbx_seq_one_letter_code
_entity_poly.pdbx_strand_id
1 'polypeptide(L)'
;MTAGSIRGKGRTMKALALSLLGVVVAAPAAEPGPGPLPAEPLVFGAWRNLQTEAGYEPAQRDLAFAMLPQAATRGDRFAILDREGKRTVCCLQVASPSLGVAALRGHYHLPQAWVNDLSNGSSPARPYLPHVYAMQRVDELADYRFADVPGAYSDLGGLLIPEGATLEADGSAIRMADNRYPLHFQRQPHADDDGALDRYTLQMGEGAAPVVVEVPFGTY
;
A
#
# COMPACT_ATOMS: atom_id res chain seq x y z
N MET A 1 -47.73 4.77 -66.47
CA MET A 1 -47.80 4.55 -67.92
C MET A 1 -46.42 4.79 -68.52
N THR A 2 -45.85 3.72 -69.06
CA THR A 2 -44.96 3.59 -70.23
C THR A 2 -43.72 4.47 -70.45
N ALA A 3 -42.66 3.73 -70.85
CA ALA A 3 -41.56 4.07 -71.76
C ALA A 3 -40.39 4.86 -71.17
N GLY A 4 -39.13 4.59 -71.53
CA GLY A 4 -38.57 3.71 -72.55
C GLY A 4 -37.03 3.81 -72.53
N SER A 5 -36.40 2.80 -73.11
CA SER A 5 -34.95 2.72 -73.36
C SER A 5 -34.46 3.82 -74.31
N ILE A 6 -33.17 4.21 -74.24
CA ILE A 6 -32.20 4.32 -75.37
C ILE A 6 -30.99 5.22 -75.00
N ARG A 7 -29.85 4.54 -74.83
CA ARG A 7 -28.56 4.72 -75.53
C ARG A 7 -28.29 6.03 -76.31
N GLY A 8 -27.27 6.77 -75.89
CA GLY A 8 -26.10 7.05 -76.73
C GLY A 8 -25.91 8.41 -77.42
N LYS A 9 -24.78 9.05 -77.05
CA LYS A 9 -23.69 9.54 -77.94
C LYS A 9 -23.82 10.91 -78.63
N GLY A 10 -22.93 11.83 -78.22
CA GLY A 10 -22.51 13.04 -78.97
C GLY A 10 -21.49 13.85 -78.14
N ARG A 11 -20.19 13.52 -78.14
CA ARG A 11 -19.09 13.97 -79.02
C ARG A 11 -18.59 15.42 -78.76
N THR A 12 -17.43 15.48 -78.08
CA THR A 12 -16.24 16.36 -78.29
C THR A 12 -16.33 17.89 -78.20
N MET A 13 -15.58 18.48 -77.28
CA MET A 13 -14.44 19.42 -77.48
C MET A 13 -13.92 19.88 -76.10
N LYS A 14 -12.74 19.40 -75.67
CA LYS A 14 -11.43 20.09 -75.64
C LYS A 14 -11.36 21.35 -74.76
N ALA A 15 -10.31 21.35 -73.93
CA ALA A 15 -9.69 22.47 -73.18
C ALA A 15 -10.48 22.90 -71.92
N LEU A 16 -9.87 23.16 -70.76
CA LEU A 16 -8.51 23.56 -70.40
C LEU A 16 -8.21 22.95 -69.01
N ALA A 17 -7.02 22.37 -68.84
CA ALA A 17 -6.52 22.03 -67.52
C ALA A 17 -6.06 23.32 -66.82
N LEU A 18 -6.73 23.70 -65.74
CA LEU A 18 -6.15 24.57 -64.69
C LEU A 18 -6.19 23.80 -63.38
N SER A 19 -5.07 23.17 -63.05
CA SER A 19 -4.83 22.61 -61.72
C SER A 19 -4.58 23.77 -60.75
N LEU A 20 -5.60 24.15 -60.01
CA LEU A 20 -5.46 24.96 -58.80
C LEU A 20 -4.99 24.03 -57.67
N LEU A 21 -3.69 24.06 -57.38
CA LEU A 21 -3.13 23.50 -56.15
C LEU A 21 -3.66 24.32 -54.96
N GLY A 22 -4.73 23.83 -54.35
CA GLY A 22 -5.19 24.29 -53.04
C GLY A 22 -4.19 23.86 -51.98
N VAL A 23 -3.50 24.83 -51.38
CA VAL A 23 -2.69 24.61 -50.18
C VAL A 23 -3.64 24.37 -49.01
N VAL A 24 -3.74 23.13 -48.55
CA VAL A 24 -4.39 22.80 -47.28
C VAL A 24 -3.40 23.17 -46.17
N VAL A 25 -3.70 24.21 -45.41
CA VAL A 25 -3.00 24.49 -44.16
C VAL A 25 -3.46 23.45 -43.14
N ALA A 26 -2.62 22.44 -42.90
CA ALA A 26 -2.81 21.53 -41.79
C ALA A 26 -2.52 22.30 -40.48
N ALA A 27 -3.54 22.48 -39.65
CA ALA A 27 -3.34 22.92 -38.27
C ALA A 27 -2.54 21.85 -37.50
N PRO A 28 -1.58 22.22 -36.64
CA PRO A 28 -0.91 21.23 -35.82
C PRO A 28 -1.92 20.67 -34.81
N ALA A 29 -2.06 19.34 -34.78
CA ALA A 29 -2.71 18.66 -33.68
C ALA A 29 -1.91 18.98 -32.41
N ALA A 30 -2.55 19.58 -31.41
CA ALA A 30 -1.96 19.75 -30.10
C ALA A 30 -1.59 18.37 -29.56
N GLU A 31 -0.30 18.13 -29.31
CA GLU A 31 0.14 16.97 -28.55
C GLU A 31 -0.58 16.99 -27.20
N PRO A 32 -1.18 15.87 -26.75
CA PRO A 32 -1.69 15.80 -25.40
C PRO A 32 -0.52 16.03 -24.45
N GLY A 33 -0.55 17.17 -23.75
CA GLY A 33 0.42 17.47 -22.70
C GLY A 33 0.45 16.31 -21.69
N PRO A 34 1.56 16.12 -20.97
CA PRO A 34 1.68 15.03 -20.00
C PRO A 34 0.50 15.11 -19.04
N GLY A 35 -0.37 14.10 -19.10
CA GLY A 35 -1.45 13.94 -18.14
C GLY A 35 -0.89 13.84 -16.72
N PRO A 36 -1.73 14.03 -15.69
CA PRO A 36 -1.30 13.85 -14.31
C PRO A 36 -0.58 12.50 -14.18
N LEU A 37 0.63 12.51 -13.59
CA LEU A 37 1.30 11.27 -13.24
C LEU A 37 0.33 10.42 -12.41
N PRO A 38 0.19 9.11 -12.69
CA PRO A 38 -0.64 8.26 -11.85
C PRO A 38 -0.13 8.38 -10.41
N ALA A 39 -1.02 8.75 -9.49
CA ALA A 39 -0.70 8.75 -8.08
C ALA A 39 -0.18 7.36 -7.69
N GLU A 40 0.93 7.31 -6.95
CA GLU A 40 1.48 6.04 -6.48
C GLU A 40 0.39 5.28 -5.72
N PRO A 41 0.26 3.95 -5.95
CA PRO A 41 -0.75 3.15 -5.29
C PRO A 41 -0.55 3.19 -3.78
N LEU A 42 -1.64 3.44 -3.06
CA LEU A 42 -1.62 3.57 -1.61
C LEU A 42 -1.40 2.23 -0.94
N VAL A 43 -0.31 2.14 -0.19
CA VAL A 43 0.06 0.92 0.51
C VAL A 43 -0.22 1.08 1.99
N PHE A 44 -1.22 0.33 2.44
CA PHE A 44 -1.43 0.06 3.86
C PHE A 44 -0.91 -1.34 4.16
N GLY A 45 -0.20 -1.50 5.26
CA GLY A 45 0.37 -2.78 5.67
C GLY A 45 0.42 -2.91 7.17
N ALA A 46 0.99 -3.99 7.65
CA ALA A 46 1.22 -4.21 9.07
C ALA A 46 2.70 -4.00 9.41
N TRP A 47 3.00 -3.69 10.67
CA TRP A 47 4.34 -3.80 11.21
C TRP A 47 4.36 -4.53 12.54
N ARG A 48 5.52 -5.10 12.86
CA ARG A 48 5.79 -5.77 14.13
C ARG A 48 7.13 -5.30 14.68
N ASN A 49 7.19 -5.16 16.00
CA ASN A 49 8.40 -4.98 16.76
C ASN A 49 8.72 -6.31 17.45
N LEU A 50 9.88 -6.89 17.15
CA LEU A 50 10.27 -8.21 17.60
C LEU A 50 11.68 -8.17 18.21
N GLN A 51 12.14 -9.32 18.67
CA GLN A 51 13.50 -9.49 19.18
C GLN A 51 14.08 -10.83 18.71
N THR A 52 15.35 -11.08 19.00
CA THR A 52 15.94 -12.41 18.79
C THR A 52 15.36 -13.43 19.77
N GLU A 53 15.38 -14.70 19.40
CA GLU A 53 15.02 -15.82 20.27
C GLU A 53 15.82 -15.80 21.58
N ALA A 54 15.18 -16.19 22.69
CA ALA A 54 15.78 -16.18 24.00
C ALA A 54 17.04 -17.07 24.04
N GLY A 55 18.12 -16.54 24.60
CA GLY A 55 19.41 -17.24 24.70
C GLY A 55 20.30 -17.15 23.45
N TYR A 56 19.85 -16.49 22.37
CA TYR A 56 20.72 -16.16 21.25
C TYR A 56 21.62 -14.96 21.57
N GLU A 57 22.91 -15.04 21.22
CA GLU A 57 23.89 -13.98 21.44
C GLU A 57 24.57 -13.55 20.12
N PRO A 58 24.62 -12.23 19.81
CA PRO A 58 24.13 -11.12 20.62
C PRO A 58 22.59 -11.00 20.57
N ALA A 59 21.98 -10.80 21.74
CA ALA A 59 20.55 -10.52 21.82
C ALA A 59 20.22 -9.16 21.16
N GLN A 60 19.28 -9.15 20.21
CA GLN A 60 18.78 -7.92 19.59
C GLN A 60 17.34 -7.69 20.01
N ARG A 61 17.03 -6.44 20.37
CA ARG A 61 15.68 -5.99 20.71
C ARG A 61 15.24 -4.93 19.71
N ASP A 62 13.96 -4.60 19.74
CA ASP A 62 13.38 -3.52 18.94
C ASP A 62 13.57 -3.69 17.41
N LEU A 63 13.55 -4.94 16.94
CA LEU A 63 13.64 -5.27 15.53
C LEU A 63 12.31 -5.00 14.84
N ALA A 64 12.23 -3.92 14.08
CA ALA A 64 11.03 -3.57 13.33
C ALA A 64 10.96 -4.32 12.00
N PHE A 65 9.81 -4.89 11.71
CA PHE A 65 9.52 -5.56 10.44
C PHE A 65 8.22 -5.03 9.83
N ALA A 66 8.21 -4.81 8.52
CA ALA A 66 6.99 -4.52 7.76
C ALA A 66 6.44 -5.78 7.11
N MET A 67 5.12 -5.81 6.98
CA MET A 67 4.32 -6.86 6.35
C MET A 67 3.40 -6.20 5.31
N LEU A 68 3.89 -6.09 4.08
CA LEU A 68 3.25 -5.29 3.04
C LEU A 68 2.47 -6.17 2.05
N PRO A 69 1.30 -5.73 1.54
CA PRO A 69 0.53 -6.48 0.54
C PRO A 69 1.15 -6.46 -0.86
N GLN A 70 2.11 -5.56 -1.09
CA GLN A 70 2.86 -5.43 -2.34
C GLN A 70 4.34 -5.22 -2.05
N ALA A 71 5.17 -5.44 -3.07
CA ALA A 71 6.61 -5.24 -2.95
C ALA A 71 6.94 -3.76 -2.69
N ALA A 72 7.91 -3.53 -1.81
CA ALA A 72 8.54 -2.25 -1.55
C ALA A 72 10.04 -2.29 -1.86
N THR A 73 10.62 -1.11 -2.06
CA THR A 73 12.03 -0.87 -2.34
C THR A 73 12.73 -0.40 -1.07
N ARG A 74 14.03 -0.70 -0.95
CA ARG A 74 14.87 -0.14 0.11
C ARG A 74 14.79 1.39 0.06
N GLY A 75 14.55 2.01 1.20
CA GLY A 75 14.39 3.45 1.32
C GLY A 75 12.94 3.92 1.33
N ASP A 76 11.97 3.09 0.92
CA ASP A 76 10.54 3.40 1.03
C ASP A 76 10.17 3.63 2.50
N ARG A 77 9.26 4.58 2.74
CA ARG A 77 8.95 5.09 4.08
C ARG A 77 7.47 4.98 4.37
N PHE A 78 7.17 4.63 5.61
CA PHE A 78 5.83 4.48 6.12
C PHE A 78 5.72 5.15 7.49
N ALA A 79 4.58 5.78 7.75
CA ALA A 79 4.22 6.17 9.10
C ALA A 79 3.54 4.98 9.81
N ILE A 80 3.64 4.96 11.13
CA ILE A 80 2.88 4.04 11.97
C ILE A 80 1.66 4.75 12.56
N LEU A 81 0.63 3.99 12.87
CA LEU A 81 -0.46 4.42 13.74
C LEU A 81 -0.12 4.08 15.20
N ASP A 82 0.10 5.10 16.04
CA ASP A 82 0.03 4.95 17.50
C ASP A 82 -1.44 5.12 17.91
N ARG A 83 -2.11 4.00 18.11
CA ARG A 83 -3.54 3.95 18.42
C ARG A 83 -3.84 4.56 19.79
N GLU A 84 -3.01 4.26 20.78
CA GLU A 84 -3.16 4.69 22.17
C GLU A 84 -2.85 6.19 22.30
N GLY A 85 -1.80 6.64 21.62
CA GLY A 85 -1.47 8.06 21.47
C GLY A 85 -2.39 8.83 20.51
N LYS A 86 -3.30 8.13 19.81
CA LYS A 86 -4.24 8.66 18.81
C LYS A 86 -3.58 9.56 17.78
N ARG A 87 -2.44 9.12 17.24
CA ARG A 87 -1.67 9.89 16.27
C ARG A 87 -0.90 9.01 15.30
N THR A 88 -0.44 9.62 14.23
CA THR A 88 0.55 9.01 13.34
C THR A 88 1.95 9.46 13.76
N VAL A 89 2.93 8.58 13.58
CA VAL A 89 4.33 8.81 13.95
C VAL A 89 5.20 8.32 12.82
N CYS A 90 6.14 9.16 12.38
CA CYS A 90 6.99 8.87 11.23
C CYS A 90 8.47 8.71 11.64
N CYS A 91 9.25 7.77 11.13
CA CYS A 91 8.89 6.75 10.14
C CYS A 91 9.59 5.41 10.37
N LEU A 92 8.99 4.37 9.80
CA LEU A 92 9.69 3.12 9.47
C LEU A 92 10.15 3.19 8.01
N GLN A 93 11.43 2.97 7.77
CA GLN A 93 12.05 2.92 6.45
C GLN A 93 12.48 1.49 6.11
N VAL A 94 12.22 1.04 4.88
CA VAL A 94 12.64 -0.29 4.40
C VAL A 94 14.16 -0.37 4.34
N ALA A 95 14.76 -1.29 5.10
CA ALA A 95 16.21 -1.44 5.22
C ALA A 95 16.77 -2.69 4.51
N SER A 96 15.93 -3.69 4.22
CA SER A 96 16.35 -4.95 3.57
C SER A 96 15.63 -5.19 2.23
N PRO A 97 16.11 -6.14 1.42
CA PRO A 97 15.26 -6.83 0.45
C PRO A 97 14.11 -7.59 1.14
N SER A 98 13.17 -8.11 0.36
CA SER A 98 12.11 -8.98 0.90
C SER A 98 12.74 -10.21 1.58
N LEU A 99 12.31 -10.49 2.80
CA LEU A 99 12.83 -11.55 3.64
C LEU A 99 11.97 -12.80 3.51
N GLY A 100 12.63 -13.94 3.32
CA GLY A 100 12.01 -15.26 3.47
C GLY A 100 12.28 -15.86 4.84
N VAL A 101 11.63 -16.99 5.13
CA VAL A 101 11.78 -17.75 6.38
C VAL A 101 13.24 -18.03 6.73
N ALA A 102 14.07 -18.39 5.75
CA ALA A 102 15.49 -18.68 5.96
C ALA A 102 16.25 -17.45 6.50
N ALA A 103 15.98 -16.25 6.00
CA ALA A 103 16.62 -15.02 6.47
C ALA A 103 16.12 -14.64 7.87
N LEU A 104 14.81 -14.76 8.12
CA LEU A 104 14.20 -14.48 9.42
C LEU A 104 14.75 -15.39 10.54
N ARG A 105 14.91 -16.68 10.26
CA ARG A 105 15.46 -17.66 11.20
C ARG A 105 16.99 -17.59 11.29
N GLY A 106 17.67 -17.36 10.17
CA GLY A 106 19.13 -17.47 10.07
C GLY A 106 19.91 -16.19 10.35
N HIS A 107 19.34 -15.02 10.09
CA HIS A 107 20.01 -13.73 10.31
C HIS A 107 19.43 -12.95 11.49
N TYR A 108 18.11 -13.00 11.67
CA TYR A 108 17.42 -12.30 12.76
C TYR A 108 17.11 -13.23 13.94
N HIS A 109 17.35 -14.53 13.80
CA HIS A 109 17.15 -15.52 14.86
C HIS A 109 15.77 -15.42 15.51
N LEU A 110 14.73 -15.19 14.71
CA LEU A 110 13.36 -15.11 15.23
C LEU A 110 12.85 -16.51 15.61
N PRO A 111 12.14 -16.67 16.75
CA PRO A 111 11.36 -17.86 17.05
C PRO A 111 10.36 -18.17 15.92
N GLN A 112 10.03 -19.45 15.72
CA GLN A 112 9.12 -19.86 14.64
C GLN A 112 7.73 -19.19 14.77
N ALA A 113 7.27 -18.98 16.00
CA ALA A 113 6.04 -18.26 16.28
C ALA A 113 6.00 -16.87 15.63
N TRP A 114 7.05 -16.07 15.79
CA TRP A 114 7.10 -14.73 15.20
C TRP A 114 7.31 -14.75 13.69
N VAL A 115 7.96 -15.79 13.15
CA VAL A 115 7.96 -16.01 11.69
C VAL A 115 6.55 -16.29 11.17
N ASN A 116 5.72 -17.01 11.93
CA ASN A 116 4.31 -17.23 11.59
C ASN A 116 3.51 -15.92 11.68
N ASP A 117 3.75 -15.08 12.67
CA ASP A 117 3.15 -13.74 12.77
C ASP A 117 3.44 -12.93 11.49
N LEU A 118 4.73 -12.82 11.11
CA LEU A 118 5.15 -12.03 9.95
C LEU A 118 4.62 -12.55 8.61
N SER A 119 4.22 -13.82 8.54
CA SER A 119 3.68 -14.44 7.33
C SER A 119 2.14 -14.48 7.28
N ASN A 120 1.46 -13.83 8.23
CA ASN A 120 0.01 -13.95 8.45
C ASN A 120 -0.44 -15.42 8.67
N GLY A 121 0.45 -16.27 9.18
CA GLY A 121 0.19 -17.70 9.38
C GLY A 121 -0.94 -17.98 10.36
N SER A 122 -1.07 -17.13 11.38
CA SER A 122 -2.07 -17.22 12.47
C SER A 122 -3.42 -16.61 12.09
N SER A 123 -3.51 -15.88 10.97
CA SER A 123 -4.79 -15.35 10.50
C SER A 123 -5.60 -16.44 9.80
N PRO A 124 -6.89 -16.63 10.16
CA PRO A 124 -7.78 -17.50 9.41
C PRO A 124 -8.19 -16.89 8.06
N ALA A 125 -8.22 -15.56 7.95
CA ALA A 125 -8.64 -14.85 6.76
C ALA A 125 -7.52 -14.71 5.72
N ARG A 126 -6.26 -14.63 6.18
CA ARG A 126 -5.05 -14.40 5.35
C ARG A 126 -5.31 -13.37 4.25
N PRO A 127 -5.61 -12.11 4.62
CA PRO A 127 -6.10 -11.10 3.68
C PRO A 127 -5.14 -10.87 2.50
N TYR A 128 -3.85 -11.14 2.72
CA TYR A 128 -2.81 -11.21 1.71
C TYR A 128 -1.63 -12.05 2.23
N LEU A 129 -0.78 -12.51 1.30
CA LEU A 129 0.54 -13.05 1.62
C LEU A 129 1.53 -11.87 1.72
N PRO A 130 2.08 -11.57 2.91
CA PRO A 130 2.90 -10.38 3.10
C PRO A 130 4.28 -10.51 2.45
N HIS A 131 4.72 -9.41 1.84
CA HIS A 131 6.14 -9.14 1.62
C HIS A 131 6.74 -8.62 2.92
N VAL A 132 7.69 -9.37 3.48
CA VAL A 132 8.30 -9.06 4.78
C VAL A 132 9.61 -8.31 4.58
N TYR A 133 9.82 -7.22 5.32
CA TYR A 133 11.04 -6.43 5.26
C TYR A 133 11.53 -6.10 6.65
N ALA A 134 12.84 -6.10 6.88
CA ALA A 134 13.40 -5.43 8.05
C ALA A 134 13.35 -3.92 7.83
N MET A 135 12.96 -3.21 8.87
CA MET A 135 12.73 -1.77 8.87
C MET A 135 13.70 -1.08 9.81
N GLN A 136 14.06 0.13 9.47
CA GLN A 136 14.80 1.04 10.34
C GLN A 136 13.84 2.12 10.86
N ARG A 137 13.88 2.40 12.15
CA ARG A 137 13.21 3.58 12.73
C ARG A 137 14.04 4.82 12.39
N VAL A 138 13.40 5.82 11.79
CA VAL A 138 14.01 7.08 11.36
C VAL A 138 13.14 8.25 11.79
N ASP A 139 13.73 9.45 11.77
CA ASP A 139 13.05 10.71 12.12
C ASP A 139 12.38 10.67 13.50
N GLU A 140 11.13 11.11 13.63
CA GLU A 140 10.43 11.16 14.92
C GLU A 140 10.37 9.77 15.58
N LEU A 141 10.20 8.70 14.81
CA LEU A 141 10.09 7.34 15.32
C LEU A 141 11.41 6.80 15.90
N ALA A 142 12.56 7.38 15.55
CA ALA A 142 13.85 6.92 16.07
C ALA A 142 13.92 7.00 17.60
N ASP A 143 13.39 8.10 18.17
CA ASP A 143 13.39 8.36 19.60
C ASP A 143 12.00 8.30 20.24
N TYR A 144 10.98 7.94 19.45
CA TYR A 144 9.59 7.86 19.93
C TYR A 144 9.45 6.85 21.07
N ARG A 145 8.56 7.18 22.00
CA ARG A 145 8.18 6.33 23.12
C ARG A 145 6.66 6.22 23.14
N PHE A 146 6.18 4.99 22.99
CA PHE A 146 4.77 4.68 23.11
C PHE A 146 4.29 4.90 24.54
N ALA A 147 3.02 5.25 24.68
CA ALA A 147 2.40 5.35 25.99
C ALA A 147 2.38 3.95 26.64
N ASP A 148 2.82 3.88 27.90
CA ASP A 148 2.74 2.67 28.70
C ASP A 148 1.30 2.50 29.22
N VAL A 149 0.48 1.82 28.42
CA VAL A 149 -0.92 1.53 28.73
C VAL A 149 -1.06 0.02 28.90
N PRO A 150 -1.54 -0.48 30.06
CA PRO A 150 -1.69 -1.92 30.27
C PRO A 150 -2.54 -2.60 29.20
N GLY A 151 -2.01 -3.65 28.58
CA GLY A 151 -2.67 -4.39 27.49
C GLY A 151 -2.66 -3.67 26.13
N ALA A 152 -1.97 -2.53 26.02
CA ALA A 152 -1.62 -1.94 24.73
C ALA A 152 -0.60 -2.81 24.01
N TYR A 153 -0.66 -2.77 22.68
CA TYR A 153 0.31 -3.46 21.82
C TYR A 153 0.95 -2.50 20.80
N SER A 154 0.79 -1.18 20.99
CA SER A 154 1.28 -0.18 20.03
C SER A 154 2.79 -0.18 19.86
N ASP A 155 3.55 -0.54 20.89
CA ASP A 155 4.99 -0.72 20.83
C ASP A 155 5.42 -2.06 20.19
N LEU A 156 4.50 -3.03 20.14
CA LEU A 156 4.73 -4.35 19.55
C LEU A 156 4.36 -4.42 18.06
N GLY A 157 3.60 -3.46 17.53
CA GLY A 157 3.18 -3.47 16.14
C GLY A 157 1.87 -2.74 15.90
N GLY A 158 1.45 -2.68 14.65
CA GLY A 158 0.22 -1.98 14.28
C GLY A 158 0.07 -1.74 12.78
N LEU A 159 -0.76 -0.76 12.44
CA LEU A 159 -1.00 -0.34 11.07
C LEU A 159 0.16 0.52 10.56
N LEU A 160 0.73 0.13 9.41
CA LEU A 160 1.53 0.98 8.54
C LEU A 160 0.60 1.72 7.58
N ILE A 161 0.85 3.01 7.45
CA ILE A 161 0.14 3.89 6.52
C ILE A 161 1.17 4.61 5.62
N PRO A 162 0.76 5.11 4.44
CA PRO A 162 1.62 5.92 3.59
C PRO A 162 2.25 7.11 4.35
N GLU A 163 3.48 7.45 4.01
CA GLU A 163 4.13 8.66 4.54
C GLU A 163 3.29 9.91 4.22
N GLY A 164 3.18 10.83 5.18
CA GLY A 164 2.34 12.03 5.06
C GLY A 164 0.84 11.81 5.34
N ALA A 165 0.40 10.56 5.55
CA ALA A 165 -0.93 10.29 6.06
C ALA A 165 -1.04 10.62 7.56
N THR A 166 -2.21 11.10 7.97
CA THR A 166 -2.49 11.55 9.35
C THR A 166 -3.76 10.90 9.87
N LEU A 167 -3.83 10.63 11.17
CA LEU A 167 -5.04 10.17 11.84
C LEU A 167 -5.89 11.39 12.20
N GLU A 168 -7.20 11.32 11.96
CA GLU A 168 -8.13 12.33 12.48
C GLU A 168 -8.13 12.33 14.02
N ALA A 169 -8.40 13.48 14.63
CA ALA A 169 -8.32 13.65 16.09
C ALA A 169 -9.23 12.69 16.89
N ASP A 170 -10.33 12.23 16.28
CA ASP A 170 -11.23 11.26 16.88
C ASP A 170 -10.80 9.78 16.66
N GLY A 171 -9.75 9.56 15.87
CA GLY A 171 -9.24 8.24 15.52
C GLY A 171 -10.06 7.49 14.46
N SER A 172 -11.06 8.13 13.85
CA SER A 172 -12.06 7.45 13.01
C SER A 172 -11.66 7.29 11.55
N ALA A 173 -10.63 8.02 11.09
CA ALA A 173 -10.18 7.94 9.70
C ALA A 173 -8.72 8.35 9.54
N ILE A 174 -8.12 7.84 8.45
CA ILE A 174 -6.84 8.29 7.94
C ILE A 174 -7.09 9.35 6.85
N ARG A 175 -6.42 10.49 6.96
CA ARG A 175 -6.42 11.60 6.01
C ARG A 175 -5.12 11.63 5.25
N MET A 176 -5.21 11.76 3.94
CA MET A 176 -4.04 11.90 3.10
C MET A 176 -4.43 12.64 1.83
N ALA A 177 -3.73 13.75 1.55
CA ALA A 177 -4.16 14.75 0.60
C ALA A 177 -5.65 15.11 0.82
N ASP A 178 -6.46 15.11 -0.24
CA ASP A 178 -7.88 15.42 -0.15
C ASP A 178 -8.75 14.22 0.27
N ASN A 179 -8.18 13.02 0.34
CA ASN A 179 -8.91 11.79 0.59
C ASN A 179 -9.08 11.47 2.09
N ARG A 180 -10.20 10.84 2.42
CA ARG A 180 -10.53 10.38 3.77
C ARG A 180 -10.83 8.89 3.72
N TYR A 181 -10.14 8.11 4.53
CA TYR A 181 -10.27 6.67 4.62
C TYR A 181 -10.81 6.30 6.01
N PRO A 182 -12.14 6.12 6.15
CA PRO A 182 -12.73 5.63 7.40
C PRO A 182 -12.01 4.37 7.89
N LEU A 183 -11.60 4.39 9.15
CA LEU A 183 -10.81 3.36 9.81
C LEU A 183 -11.68 2.66 10.85
N HIS A 184 -11.81 1.35 10.73
CA HIS A 184 -12.38 0.50 11.75
C HIS A 184 -11.30 -0.40 12.35
N PHE A 185 -11.34 -0.57 13.67
CA PHE A 185 -10.43 -1.39 14.43
C PHE A 185 -11.18 -2.46 15.21
N GLN A 186 -10.67 -3.68 15.18
CA GLN A 186 -11.14 -4.79 16.01
C GLN A 186 -9.95 -5.58 16.55
N ARG A 187 -9.95 -5.88 17.85
CA ARG A 187 -9.03 -6.83 18.47
C ARG A 187 -9.73 -8.16 18.72
N GLN A 188 -9.08 -9.26 18.36
CA GLN A 188 -9.55 -10.61 18.59
C GLN A 188 -8.49 -11.38 19.40
N PRO A 189 -8.72 -11.69 20.68
CA PRO A 189 -7.82 -12.55 21.45
C PRO A 189 -7.67 -13.91 20.79
N HIS A 190 -6.47 -14.51 20.88
CA HIS A 190 -6.30 -15.91 20.51
C HIS A 190 -6.97 -16.82 21.53
N ALA A 191 -7.40 -18.02 21.11
CA ALA A 191 -8.23 -18.92 21.92
C ALA A 191 -7.57 -19.37 23.23
N ASP A 192 -6.24 -19.46 23.24
CA ASP A 192 -5.45 -19.92 24.38
C ASP A 192 -4.85 -18.76 25.21
N ASP A 193 -5.31 -17.52 24.99
CA ASP A 193 -4.77 -16.28 25.59
C ASP A 193 -3.28 -15.99 25.29
N ASP A 194 -2.62 -16.80 24.45
CA ASP A 194 -1.23 -16.64 24.00
C ASP A 194 -1.04 -15.51 22.96
N GLY A 195 -1.96 -14.53 22.93
CA GLY A 195 -1.87 -13.42 22.01
C GLY A 195 -3.19 -12.81 21.57
N ALA A 196 -3.10 -11.97 20.53
CA ALA A 196 -4.24 -11.36 19.89
C ALA A 196 -3.99 -11.08 18.41
N LEU A 197 -5.06 -10.90 17.64
CA LEU A 197 -5.06 -10.41 16.28
C LEU A 197 -5.74 -9.05 16.25
N ASP A 198 -4.98 -8.01 15.89
CA ASP A 198 -5.57 -6.71 15.58
C ASP A 198 -5.91 -6.64 14.10
N ARG A 199 -7.14 -6.21 13.80
CA ARG A 199 -7.65 -6.05 12.45
C ARG A 199 -8.04 -4.59 12.21
N TYR A 200 -7.43 -4.00 11.21
CA TYR A 200 -7.72 -2.66 10.70
C TYR A 200 -8.44 -2.80 9.36
N THR A 201 -9.54 -2.08 9.19
CA THR A 201 -10.30 -2.03 7.93
C THR A 201 -10.43 -0.59 7.47
N LEU A 202 -9.88 -0.27 6.29
CA LEU A 202 -9.96 1.04 5.67
C LEU A 202 -10.94 1.02 4.51
N GLN A 203 -11.88 1.97 4.50
CA GLN A 203 -12.82 2.15 3.40
C GLN A 203 -12.20 3.03 2.31
N MET A 204 -12.09 2.50 1.09
CA MET A 204 -11.37 3.16 -0.02
C MET A 204 -12.24 4.07 -0.90
N GLY A 205 -13.51 4.28 -0.51
CA GLY A 205 -14.50 5.01 -1.29
C GLY A 205 -15.64 4.11 -1.74
N GLU A 206 -16.69 4.72 -2.28
CA GLU A 206 -17.91 4.02 -2.70
C GLU A 206 -17.61 3.02 -3.82
N GLY A 207 -18.06 1.77 -3.66
CA GLY A 207 -17.88 0.70 -4.63
C GLY A 207 -16.47 0.06 -4.66
N ALA A 208 -15.49 0.62 -3.93
CA ALA A 208 -14.17 0.02 -3.81
C ALA A 208 -14.14 -1.03 -2.69
N ALA A 209 -13.38 -2.12 -2.89
CA ALA A 209 -13.15 -3.09 -1.83
C ALA A 209 -12.38 -2.44 -0.67
N PRO A 210 -12.74 -2.74 0.59
CA PRO A 210 -12.00 -2.22 1.72
C PRO A 210 -10.61 -2.85 1.80
N VAL A 211 -9.64 -2.08 2.28
CA VAL A 211 -8.32 -2.61 2.61
C VAL A 211 -8.37 -3.18 4.02
N VAL A 212 -7.95 -4.44 4.16
CA VAL A 212 -7.88 -5.13 5.45
C VAL A 212 -6.42 -5.39 5.77
N VAL A 213 -5.99 -4.91 6.93
CA VAL A 213 -4.66 -5.16 7.50
C VAL A 213 -4.86 -5.91 8.81
N GLU A 214 -4.10 -6.99 8.99
CA GLU A 214 -4.11 -7.79 10.21
C GLU A 214 -2.71 -7.84 10.82
N VAL A 215 -2.65 -7.72 12.14
CA VAL A 215 -1.42 -7.68 12.93
C VAL A 215 -1.54 -8.72 14.03
N PRO A 216 -0.94 -9.91 13.86
CA PRO A 216 -0.93 -10.94 14.90
C PRO A 216 0.14 -10.62 15.96
N PHE A 217 -0.22 -10.83 17.22
CA PHE A 217 0.64 -10.67 18.40
C PHE A 217 0.73 -12.01 19.14
N GLY A 218 1.68 -12.88 18.79
CA GLY A 218 1.95 -14.11 19.53
C GLY A 218 2.94 -13.91 20.68
N THR A 219 2.63 -14.41 21.89
CA THR A 219 3.50 -14.34 23.08
C THR A 219 4.26 -15.63 23.39
N TYR A 220 4.20 -16.62 22.48
CA TYR A 220 4.71 -17.99 22.62
C TYR A 220 6.13 -18.12 23.18
#